data_AF-A0A2W4ITY4-F1
#
_entry.id   AF-A0A2W4ITY4-F1
#
_cell.length_a   1.000
_cell.length_b   1.000
_cell.length_c   1.000
_cell.angle_alpha   90.00
_cell.angle_beta   90.00
_cell.angle_gamma   90.00
#
_symmetry.space_group_name_H-M   'P 1'
#
loop_
_entity.id
_entity.type
_entity.pdbx_description
1 polymer ?
#
loop_
_entity_poly.entity_id
_entity_poly.type
_entity_poly.pdbx_seq_one_letter_code
_entity_poly.pdbx_strand_id
1 'polypeptide(L)' 'MSVDLAAAASFLAAHARLLDRRRFDLLTGRGSPEAVLAALEAYRNPDGGYGWGLEPDLRAAESQPGGALHAFEVFEDIAP' A
#
# COMPACT_ATOMS: atom_id res chain seq x y z
N MET A 1 -24.85 6.57 -9.53
CA MET A 1 -24.26 6.86 -8.20
C MET A 1 -22.86 7.39 -8.44
N SER A 2 -22.53 8.60 -8.01
CA SER A 2 -21.17 9.15 -8.11
C SER A 2 -20.38 8.86 -6.84
N VAL A 3 -19.10 8.53 -6.97
CA VAL A 3 -18.19 8.34 -5.83
C VAL A 3 -17.72 9.71 -5.33
N ASP A 4 -17.73 9.92 -4.01
CA ASP A 4 -17.17 11.11 -3.37
C ASP A 4 -15.70 10.87 -2.99
N LEU A 5 -14.78 11.34 -3.83
CA LEU A 5 -13.35 11.18 -3.62
C LEU A 5 -12.79 12.03 -2.46
N ALA A 6 -13.47 13.12 -2.07
CA ALA A 6 -13.03 13.96 -0.97
C ALA A 6 -13.35 13.31 0.39
N ALA A 7 -14.53 12.70 0.50
CA ALA A 7 -14.89 11.88 1.65
C ALA A 7 -13.96 10.66 1.79
N ALA A 8 -13.66 9.97 0.67
CA ALA A 8 -12.71 8.86 0.66
C ALA A 8 -11.31 9.28 1.11
N ALA A 9 -10.78 10.40 0.59
CA ALA A 9 -9.49 10.95 1.00
C ALA A 9 -9.43 11.24 2.51
N SER A 10 -10.49 11.85 3.06
CA SER A 10 -10.58 12.16 4.49
C SER A 10 -10.59 10.91 5.36
N PHE A 11 -11.33 9.87 4.94
CA PHE A 11 -11.36 8.58 5.64
C PHE A 11 -9.98 7.90 5.63
N LEU A 12 -9.34 7.83 4.46
CA LEU A 12 -8.02 7.20 4.34
C LEU A 12 -6.95 7.93 5.16
N ALA A 13 -6.99 9.27 5.20
CA ALA A 13 -6.09 10.07 6.02
C ALA A 13 -6.20 9.74 7.53
N ALA A 14 -7.41 9.44 8.01
CA ALA A 14 -7.67 9.15 9.42
C ALA A 14 -7.45 7.66 9.79
N HIS A 15 -7.69 6.73 8.87
CA HIS A 15 -7.83 5.31 9.21
C HIS A 15 -6.92 4.35 8.44
N ALA A 16 -6.44 4.73 7.26
CA ALA A 16 -5.68 3.81 6.42
C ALA A 16 -4.18 3.82 6.73
N ARG A 17 -3.46 2.79 6.30
CA ARG A 17 -2.00 2.75 6.40
C ARG A 17 -1.41 3.77 5.45
N LEU A 18 -0.14 4.13 5.67
CA LEU A 18 0.56 5.05 4.78
C LEU A 18 0.57 4.53 3.33
N LEU A 19 0.79 3.23 3.13
CA LEU A 19 0.78 2.60 1.81
C LEU A 19 -0.55 2.82 1.07
N ASP A 20 -1.68 2.56 1.74
CA ASP A 20 -3.02 2.72 1.15
C ASP A 20 -3.29 4.18 0.74
N ARG A 21 -2.82 5.15 1.54
CA ARG A 21 -2.91 6.58 1.21
C ARG A 21 -2.13 6.90 -0.06
N ARG A 22 -0.90 6.36 -0.21
CA ARG A 22 -0.07 6.57 -1.39
C ARG A 22 -0.66 5.91 -2.64
N ARG A 23 -1.18 4.68 -2.52
CA ARG A 23 -1.90 4.00 -3.62
C ARG A 23 -3.13 4.81 -4.06
N PHE A 24 -3.89 5.36 -3.12
CA PHE A 24 -5.02 6.24 -3.45
C PHE A 24 -4.60 7.55 -4.13
N ASP A 25 -3.52 8.19 -3.66
CA ASP A 25 -2.97 9.37 -4.32
C ASP A 25 -2.54 9.06 -5.76
N LEU A 26 -1.89 7.91 -6.00
CA LEU A 26 -1.53 7.45 -7.34
C LEU A 26 -2.77 7.24 -8.21
N LEU A 27 -3.75 6.45 -7.74
CA LEU A 27 -4.99 6.15 -8.45
C LEU A 27 -5.78 7.41 -8.84
N THR A 28 -5.66 8.47 -8.04
CA THR A 28 -6.36 9.75 -8.26
C THR A 28 -5.50 10.81 -8.96
N GLY A 29 -4.30 10.45 -9.43
CA GLY A 29 -3.41 11.35 -10.19
C GLY A 29 -2.74 12.44 -9.34
N ARG A 30 -2.72 12.29 -8.02
CA ARG A 30 -2.07 13.22 -7.08
C ARG A 30 -0.73 12.70 -6.52
N GLY A 31 -0.43 11.42 -6.75
CA GLY A 31 0.77 10.75 -6.28
C GLY A 31 1.69 10.30 -7.41
N SER A 32 2.80 9.68 -7.05
CA SER A 32 3.76 9.10 -8.00
C SER A 32 4.08 7.64 -7.66
N PRO A 33 4.44 6.81 -8.65
CA PRO A 33 4.90 5.43 -8.45
C PRO A 33 5.99 5.31 -7.38
N GLU A 34 6.94 6.26 -7.34
CA GLU A 34 8.07 6.27 -6.41
C GLU A 34 7.61 6.45 -4.96
N ALA A 35 6.59 7.27 -4.72
CA ALA A 35 6.05 7.48 -3.39
C ALA A 35 5.33 6.24 -2.84
N VAL A 36 4.68 5.46 -3.73
CA VAL A 36 4.05 4.18 -3.38
C VAL A 36 5.12 3.14 -3.08
N LEU A 37 6.13 3.02 -3.95
CA LEU A 37 7.24 2.10 -3.76
C LEU A 37 7.98 2.37 -2.43
N ALA A 38 8.29 3.63 -2.14
CA ALA A 38 8.93 4.01 -0.88
C ALA A 38 8.11 3.62 0.36
N ALA A 39 6.78 3.68 0.29
CA ALA A 39 5.91 3.24 1.38
C ALA A 39 5.86 1.71 1.52
N LEU A 40 5.95 0.97 0.41
CA LEU A 40 6.00 -0.49 0.41
C LEU A 40 7.33 -1.01 0.98
N GLU A 41 8.45 -0.37 0.65
CA GLU A 41 9.79 -0.79 1.09
C GLU A 41 9.94 -0.79 2.62
N ALA A 42 9.13 -0.01 3.35
CA ALA A 42 9.09 -0.05 4.81
C ALA A 42 8.62 -1.40 5.39
N TYR A 43 8.00 -2.26 4.58
CA TYR A 43 7.56 -3.60 4.95
C TYR A 43 8.51 -4.72 4.48
N ARG A 44 9.56 -4.38 3.74
CA ARG A 44 10.46 -5.35 3.11
C ARG A 44 11.52 -5.85 4.11
N ASN A 45 11.67 -7.17 4.16
CA ASN A 45 12.68 -7.84 4.98
C ASN A 45 14.01 -8.04 4.21
N PRO A 46 15.14 -8.30 4.90
CA PRO A 46 16.43 -8.54 4.26
C PRO A 46 16.48 -9.75 3.32
N ASP A 47 15.59 -10.73 3.52
CA ASP A 47 15.41 -11.88 2.63
C ASP A 47 14.65 -11.54 1.34
N GLY A 48 14.19 -10.30 1.20
CA GLY A 48 13.45 -9.78 0.07
C GLY A 48 11.94 -10.05 0.12
N GLY A 49 11.45 -10.76 1.14
CA GLY A 49 10.03 -10.93 1.40
C GLY A 49 9.42 -9.76 2.18
N TYR A 50 8.16 -9.90 2.58
CA TYR A 50 7.39 -8.84 3.23
C TYR A 50 6.66 -9.33 4.49
N GLY A 51 6.63 -8.46 5.51
CA GLY A 51 5.97 -8.71 6.80
C GLY A 51 5.39 -7.42 7.40
N TRP A 52 5.43 -7.29 8.72
CA TRP A 52 5.13 -6.05 9.47
C TRP A 52 3.72 -5.48 9.30
N GLY A 53 2.72 -6.34 9.10
CA GLY A 53 1.34 -5.87 8.91
C GLY A 53 1.01 -5.36 7.50
N LEU A 54 1.83 -5.72 6.50
CA LEU A 54 1.52 -5.42 5.09
C LEU A 54 0.21 -6.10 4.63
N GLU A 55 -0.08 -7.30 5.12
CA GLU A 55 -1.40 -7.91 5.02
C GLU A 55 -2.23 -7.45 6.24
N PRO A 56 -3.40 -6.78 6.05
CA PRO A 56 -4.18 -6.19 7.14
C PRO A 56 -4.56 -7.12 8.29
N ASP A 57 -4.70 -8.42 8.08
CA ASP A 57 -5.04 -9.39 9.14
C ASP A 57 -3.83 -10.16 9.71
N LEU A 58 -2.63 -9.95 9.16
CA LEU A 58 -1.42 -10.67 9.52
C LEU A 58 -0.36 -9.72 10.10
N ARG A 59 -0.06 -9.85 11.40
CA ARG A 59 0.90 -8.99 12.13
C ARG A 59 2.30 -9.59 12.28
N ALA A 60 2.58 -10.70 11.59
CA ALA A 60 3.87 -11.36 11.61
C ALA A 60 4.99 -10.39 11.15
N ALA A 61 6.14 -10.45 11.83
CA ALA A 61 7.33 -9.68 11.46
C ALA A 61 8.09 -10.37 10.32
N GLU A 62 7.98 -11.69 10.26
CA GLU A 62 8.63 -12.54 9.29
C GLU A 62 7.99 -12.38 7.91
N SER A 63 8.76 -12.75 6.88
CA SER A 63 8.26 -12.79 5.51
C SER A 63 7.17 -13.85 5.36
N GLN A 64 6.01 -13.46 4.83
CA GLN A 64 4.85 -14.33 4.69
C GLN A 64 4.23 -14.23 3.29
N PRO A 65 3.60 -15.31 2.79
CA PRO A 65 2.94 -15.28 1.47
C PRO A 65 1.89 -14.18 1.32
N GLY A 66 1.13 -13.87 2.37
CA GLY A 66 0.13 -12.79 2.34
C GLY A 66 0.74 -11.40 2.11
N GLY A 67 1.86 -11.11 2.78
CA GLY A 67 2.62 -9.88 2.54
C GLY A 67 3.18 -9.83 1.12
N ALA A 68 3.71 -10.94 0.61
CA ALA A 68 4.23 -11.01 -0.75
C ALA A 68 3.14 -10.76 -1.82
N LEU A 69 1.93 -11.32 -1.63
CA LEU A 69 0.80 -11.06 -2.52
C LEU A 69 0.42 -9.58 -2.54
N HIS A 70 0.26 -8.95 -1.37
CA HIS A 70 -0.04 -7.53 -1.26
C HIS A 70 1.04 -6.65 -1.93
N ALA A 71 2.32 -7.04 -1.84
CA ALA A 71 3.39 -6.34 -2.55
C ALA A 71 3.26 -6.45 -4.08
N PHE A 72 2.83 -7.61 -4.61
CA PHE A 72 2.60 -7.78 -6.05
C PHE A 72 1.46 -6.92 -6.58
N GLU A 73 0.38 -6.75 -5.82
CA GLU A 73 -0.71 -5.81 -6.20
C GLU A 73 -0.19 -4.37 -6.28
N VAL A 74 0.70 -3.98 -5.37
CA VAL A 74 1.35 -2.66 -5.44
C VAL A 74 2.25 -2.55 -6.66
N PHE A 75 3.00 -3.60 -7.00
CA PHE A 75 3.84 -3.60 -8.19
C PHE A 75 3.02 -3.50 -9.47
N GLU A 76 1.84 -4.12 -9.52
CA GLU A 76 0.89 -3.95 -10.62
C GLU A 76 0.45 -2.49 -10.75
N ASP A 77 0.06 -1.84 -9.64
CA ASP A 77 -0.41 -0.45 -9.65
C ASP A 77 0.63 0.56 -10.19
N ILE A 78 1.92 0.29 -9.97
CA ILE A 78 3.01 1.22 -10.28
C ILE A 78 3.77 0.91 -11.57
N ALA A 79 3.55 -0.28 -12.16
CA ALA A 79 4.21 -0.69 -13.40
C ALA A 79 3.56 -0.02 -14.64
N PRO A 80 4.31 0.13 -15.75
CA PRO A 80 3.80 0.69 -17.01
C PRO A 80 2.69 -0.14 -17.68
#